data_AF-A0AAW3YW51-F1
#
_entry.id   AF-A0AAW3YW51-F1
#
_cell.length_a   1.000
_cell.length_b   1.000
_cell.length_c   1.000
_cell.angle_alpha   90.00
_cell.angle_beta   90.00
_cell.angle_gamma   90.00
#
_symmetry.space_group_name_H-M   'P 1'
#
loop_
_entity.id
_entity.type
_entity.pdbx_description
1 polymer ?
#
loop_
_entity_poly.entity_id
_entity_poly.type
_entity_poly.pdbx_seq_one_letter_code
_entity_poly.pdbx_strand_id
1 'polypeptide(L)'
;KIGIKPNDQILSVDGNSVKDLSREEAVLKIRGKKGTTVAIEIKRAGVADPIVFKIKREKIPIFTVFSSVKQESGKDIGYMQITSFAENTAKEFKDQLKELEKKNIKGLVIDVRGNPGGYLNSVEEI
;
A
#
# COMPACT_ATOMS: atom_id res chain seq x y z
N LYS A 1 -10.59 -6.33 -1.42
CA LYS A 1 -10.61 -4.93 -0.91
C LYS A 1 -11.86 -4.77 -0.04
N ILE A 2 -11.78 -4.01 1.05
CA ILE A 2 -12.80 -3.92 2.12
C ILE A 2 -14.04 -3.10 1.74
N GLY A 3 -14.00 -2.34 0.62
CA GLY A 3 -15.18 -1.64 0.10
C GLY A 3 -15.39 -0.21 0.63
N ILE A 4 -14.44 0.31 1.42
CA ILE A 4 -14.34 1.73 1.78
C ILE A 4 -14.00 2.54 0.52
N LYS A 5 -14.64 3.70 0.37
CA LYS A 5 -14.54 4.61 -0.77
C LYS A 5 -14.04 5.99 -0.31
N PRO A 6 -13.48 6.80 -1.23
CA PRO A 6 -13.25 8.22 -0.97
C PRO A 6 -14.52 8.90 -0.46
N ASN A 7 -14.35 9.87 0.45
CA ASN A 7 -15.42 10.64 1.11
C ASN A 7 -16.33 9.84 2.07
N ASP A 8 -16.01 8.59 2.39
CA ASP A 8 -16.64 7.92 3.52
C ASP A 8 -16.24 8.62 4.83
N GLN A 9 -17.22 8.98 5.66
CA GLN A 9 -16.99 9.60 6.97
C GLN A 9 -17.04 8.54 8.07
N ILE A 10 -15.99 8.41 8.86
CA ILE A 10 -15.97 7.48 10.01
C ILE A 10 -16.81 8.07 11.14
N LEU A 11 -17.78 7.30 11.64
CA LEU A 11 -18.65 7.68 12.77
C LEU A 11 -18.15 7.07 14.08
N SER A 12 -17.80 5.78 14.07
CA SER A 12 -17.36 5.06 15.27
C SER A 12 -16.30 3.99 14.96
N VAL A 13 -15.49 3.67 15.97
CA VAL A 13 -14.49 2.59 15.95
C VAL A 13 -14.71 1.71 17.17
N ASP A 14 -14.95 0.41 16.94
CA ASP A 14 -15.32 -0.59 17.95
C ASP A 14 -16.48 -0.09 18.84
N GLY A 15 -17.49 0.54 18.21
CA GLY A 15 -18.68 1.09 18.88
C GLY A 15 -18.47 2.43 19.58
N ASN A 16 -17.24 2.97 19.60
CA ASN A 16 -16.94 4.25 20.23
C ASN A 16 -16.95 5.37 19.19
N SER A 17 -17.76 6.40 19.41
CA SER A 17 -17.80 7.60 18.55
C SER A 17 -16.41 8.23 18.38
N VAL A 18 -16.11 8.70 17.18
CA VAL A 18 -14.89 9.47 16.88
C VAL A 18 -15.13 10.97 16.71
N LYS A 19 -16.36 11.44 16.95
CA LYS A 19 -16.77 12.84 16.69
C LYS A 19 -15.89 13.89 17.37
N ASP A 20 -15.47 13.61 18.60
CA ASP A 20 -14.71 14.55 19.44
C ASP A 20 -13.20 14.23 19.49
N LEU A 21 -12.75 13.31 18.62
CA LEU A 21 -11.34 12.94 18.51
C LEU A 21 -10.63 13.81 17.47
N SER A 22 -9.37 14.12 17.75
CA SER A 22 -8.44 14.55 16.71
C SER A 22 -8.22 13.45 15.67
N ARG A 23 -7.69 13.84 14.51
CA ARG A 23 -7.33 12.89 13.45
C ARG A 23 -6.34 11.85 13.97
N GLU A 24 -5.38 12.28 14.76
CA GLU A 24 -4.32 11.44 15.32
C GLU A 24 -4.89 10.40 16.29
N GLU A 25 -5.80 10.82 17.18
CA GLU A 25 -6.48 9.92 18.11
C GLU A 25 -7.37 8.90 17.40
N ALA A 26 -8.10 9.32 16.36
CA ALA A 26 -8.89 8.41 15.54
C ALA A 26 -8.01 7.35 14.86
N VAL A 27 -6.85 7.74 14.32
CA VAL A 27 -5.87 6.81 13.73
C VAL A 27 -5.36 5.81 14.77
N LEU A 28 -5.10 6.25 16.00
CA LEU A 28 -4.65 5.37 17.08
C LEU A 28 -5.70 4.31 17.45
N LYS A 29 -7.00 4.65 17.46
CA LYS A 29 -8.08 3.68 17.69
C LYS A 29 -8.24 2.66 16.56
N ILE A 30 -8.04 3.09 15.32
CA ILE A 30 -8.12 2.21 14.14
C ILE A 30 -6.94 1.23 14.15
N ARG A 31 -5.74 1.71 14.51
CA ARG A 31 -4.54 0.89 14.68
C ARG A 31 -4.69 -0.06 15.88
N GLY A 32 -3.90 -1.14 15.87
CA GLY A 32 -3.95 -2.16 16.92
C GLY A 32 -3.14 -3.37 16.52
N LYS A 33 -3.13 -4.39 17.39
CA LYS A 33 -2.31 -5.60 17.20
C LYS A 33 -2.68 -6.33 15.91
N LYS A 34 -1.66 -6.72 15.12
CA LYS A 34 -1.83 -7.52 13.89
C LYS A 34 -2.68 -8.76 14.19
N GLY A 35 -3.61 -9.06 13.29
CA GLY A 35 -4.51 -10.22 13.37
C GLY A 35 -5.79 -9.99 14.17
N THR A 36 -5.89 -8.90 14.94
CA THR A 36 -7.16 -8.51 15.59
C THR A 36 -8.13 -7.91 14.57
N THR A 37 -9.42 -7.84 14.92
CA THR A 37 -10.44 -7.20 14.09
C THR A 37 -10.83 -5.86 14.69
N VAL A 38 -11.08 -4.87 13.84
CA VAL A 38 -11.68 -3.57 14.19
C VAL A 38 -13.01 -3.41 13.46
N ALA A 39 -14.04 -2.96 14.16
CA ALA A 39 -15.31 -2.55 13.56
C ALA A 39 -15.29 -1.05 13.29
N ILE A 40 -15.46 -0.63 12.04
CA ILE A 40 -15.54 0.77 11.66
C ILE A 40 -16.93 1.03 11.08
N GLU A 41 -17.67 1.93 11.71
CA GLU A 41 -18.93 2.42 11.20
C GLU A 41 -18.70 3.69 10.39
N ILE A 42 -19.24 3.74 9.18
CA ILE A 42 -19.11 4.89 8.29
C ILE A 42 -20.47 5.44 7.86
N LYS A 43 -20.49 6.72 7.51
CA LYS A 43 -21.54 7.37 6.74
C LYS A 43 -21.06 7.57 5.31
N ARG A 44 -21.88 7.15 4.34
CA ARG A 44 -21.62 7.31 2.91
C ARG A 44 -22.71 8.18 2.28
N ALA A 45 -22.31 9.19 1.51
CA ALA A 45 -23.27 10.01 0.78
C ALA A 45 -24.14 9.15 -0.16
N GLY A 46 -25.46 9.36 -0.12
CA GLY A 46 -26.44 8.60 -0.90
C GLY A 46 -26.85 7.25 -0.31
N VAL A 47 -26.31 6.86 0.85
CA VAL A 47 -26.77 5.69 1.63
C VAL A 47 -27.44 6.20 2.89
N ALA A 48 -28.68 5.78 3.14
CA ALA A 48 -29.47 6.24 4.27
C ALA A 48 -28.87 5.79 5.61
N ASP A 49 -28.54 4.50 5.72
CA ASP A 49 -28.05 3.91 6.95
C ASP A 49 -26.51 3.86 7.00
N PRO A 50 -25.90 4.00 8.19
CA PRO A 50 -24.49 3.74 8.39
C PRO A 50 -24.09 2.32 7.99
N ILE A 51 -22.87 2.19 7.46
CA ILE A 51 -22.32 0.90 7.03
C ILE A 51 -21.22 0.49 8.01
N VAL A 52 -21.32 -0.73 8.55
CA VAL A 52 -20.31 -1.29 9.45
C VAL A 52 -19.37 -2.22 8.69
N PHE A 53 -18.07 -1.92 8.74
CA PHE A 53 -17.01 -2.77 8.21
C PHE A 53 -16.24 -3.45 9.34
N LYS A 54 -16.12 -4.78 9.28
CA LYS A 54 -15.20 -5.55 10.13
C LYS A 54 -13.90 -5.77 9.38
N ILE A 55 -12.82 -5.18 9.88
CA ILE A 55 -11.52 -5.12 9.22
C ILE A 55 -10.51 -5.89 10.07
N LYS A 56 -9.86 -6.88 9.47
CA LYS A 56 -8.72 -7.53 10.11
C LYS A 56 -7.51 -6.58 10.04
N ARG A 57 -6.94 -6.24 11.19
CA ARG A 57 -5.74 -5.40 11.29
C ARG A 57 -4.55 -6.16 10.72
N GLU A 58 -3.95 -5.61 9.69
CA GLU A 58 -2.76 -6.15 9.04
C GLU A 58 -1.64 -5.10 9.02
N LYS A 59 -0.39 -5.54 8.86
CA LYS A 59 0.73 -4.62 8.66
C LYS A 59 0.45 -3.91 7.35
N ILE A 60 0.35 -2.57 7.35
CA ILE A 60 0.31 -1.82 6.09
C ILE A 60 1.66 -2.09 5.42
N PRO A 61 1.68 -2.75 4.25
CA PRO A 61 2.93 -2.97 3.56
C PRO A 61 3.46 -1.59 3.13
N ILE A 62 4.66 -1.26 3.58
CA ILE A 62 5.40 -0.12 3.06
C ILE A 62 6.10 -0.66 1.82
N PHE A 63 5.50 -0.42 0.65
CA PHE A 63 6.11 -0.79 -0.62
C PHE A 63 7.29 0.12 -0.91
N THR A 64 8.35 -0.49 -1.36
CA THR A 64 9.62 0.15 -1.72
C THR A 64 9.95 0.01 -3.20
N VAL A 65 9.26 -0.89 -3.91
CA VAL A 65 9.42 -1.11 -5.35
C VAL A 65 8.13 -0.82 -6.11
N PHE A 66 8.24 0.01 -7.13
CA PHE A 66 7.14 0.35 -8.03
C PHE A 66 7.54 0.03 -9.47
N SER A 67 6.67 -0.61 -10.25
CA SER A 67 6.96 -0.96 -11.64
C SER A 67 5.90 -0.46 -12.61
N SER A 68 6.32 -0.22 -13.85
CA SER A 68 5.45 0.11 -14.98
C SER A 68 6.09 -0.31 -16.30
N VAL A 69 5.30 -0.37 -17.36
CA VAL A 69 5.82 -0.52 -18.73
C VAL A 69 5.75 0.85 -19.43
N LYS A 70 6.82 1.20 -20.13
CA LYS A 70 6.94 2.40 -20.97
C LYS A 70 7.13 1.95 -22.40
N GLN A 71 6.54 2.68 -23.35
CA GLN A 71 6.76 2.45 -24.76
C GLN A 71 7.84 3.40 -25.25
N GLU A 72 8.90 2.84 -25.83
CA GLU A 72 10.02 3.60 -26.39
C GLU A 72 10.38 3.02 -27.76
N SER A 73 10.34 3.84 -28.80
CA SER A 73 10.62 3.43 -30.19
C SER A 73 9.88 2.14 -30.62
N GLY A 74 8.61 1.99 -30.19
CA GLY A 74 7.76 0.83 -30.50
C GLY A 74 8.09 -0.44 -29.70
N LYS A 75 8.91 -0.35 -28.65
CA LYS A 75 9.27 -1.46 -27.78
C LYS A 75 8.78 -1.20 -26.36
N ASP A 76 8.27 -2.24 -25.71
CA ASP A 76 7.97 -2.21 -24.29
C ASP A 76 9.26 -2.24 -23.47
N ILE A 77 9.48 -1.24 -22.63
CA ILE A 77 10.58 -1.11 -21.69
C ILE A 77 10.01 -1.15 -20.27
N GLY A 78 10.52 -2.06 -19.45
CA GLY A 78 10.22 -2.09 -18.03
C GLY A 78 10.85 -0.88 -17.34
N TYR A 79 10.10 -0.21 -16.49
CA TYR A 79 10.61 0.79 -15.57
C TYR A 79 10.32 0.32 -14.14
N MET A 80 11.36 0.25 -13.32
CA MET A 80 11.27 -0.17 -11.92
C MET A 80 11.97 0.84 -11.03
N GLN A 81 11.22 1.45 -10.11
CA GLN A 81 11.74 2.40 -9.13
C GLN A 81 11.90 1.73 -7.77
N ILE A 82 13.06 1.93 -7.14
CA ILE A 82 13.34 1.49 -5.76
C ILE A 82 13.55 2.72 -4.89
N THR A 83 12.66 2.97 -3.93
CA THR A 83 12.70 4.18 -3.10
C THR A 83 13.61 4.07 -1.86
N SER A 84 13.83 2.85 -1.37
CA SER A 84 14.75 2.52 -0.27
C SER A 84 15.02 1.01 -0.25
N PHE A 85 16.10 0.59 0.40
CA PHE A 85 16.40 -0.83 0.62
C PHE A 85 15.92 -1.26 2.02
N ALA A 86 14.70 -1.76 2.11
CA ALA A 86 14.06 -2.24 3.35
C ALA A 86 13.92 -3.77 3.37
N GLU A 87 13.37 -4.29 4.47
CA GLU A 87 13.27 -5.73 4.76
C GLU A 87 12.64 -6.54 3.60
N ASN A 88 11.64 -5.98 2.89
CA ASN A 88 10.91 -6.68 1.83
C ASN A 88 11.32 -6.27 0.41
N THR A 89 12.26 -5.34 0.23
CA THR A 89 12.55 -4.73 -1.08
C THR A 89 13.03 -5.76 -2.09
N ALA A 90 13.93 -6.67 -1.72
CA ALA A 90 14.40 -7.73 -2.61
C ALA A 90 13.27 -8.65 -3.11
N LYS A 91 12.32 -8.98 -2.22
CA LYS A 91 11.15 -9.77 -2.58
C LYS A 91 10.23 -9.00 -3.53
N GLU A 92 9.94 -7.74 -3.21
CA GLU A 92 9.11 -6.86 -4.04
C GLU A 92 9.72 -6.67 -5.43
N PHE A 93 11.05 -6.50 -5.52
CA PHE A 93 11.79 -6.41 -6.77
C PHE A 93 11.59 -7.68 -7.62
N LYS A 94 11.84 -8.86 -7.05
CA LYS A 94 11.70 -10.15 -7.75
C LYS A 94 10.26 -10.40 -8.24
N ASP A 95 9.27 -10.05 -7.42
CA ASP A 95 7.86 -10.20 -7.79
C ASP A 95 7.48 -9.25 -8.93
N GLN A 96 7.89 -7.98 -8.86
CA GLN A 96 7.63 -6.99 -9.91
C GLN A 96 8.38 -7.30 -11.21
N LEU A 97 9.61 -7.80 -11.12
CA LEU A 97 10.41 -8.18 -12.29
C LEU A 97 9.72 -9.31 -13.07
N LYS A 98 9.26 -10.35 -12.37
CA LYS A 98 8.51 -11.45 -12.99
C LYS A 98 7.27 -10.96 -13.74
N GLU A 99 6.55 -9.97 -13.18
CA GLU A 99 5.38 -9.38 -13.85
C GLU A 99 5.75 -8.53 -15.07
N LEU A 100 6.93 -7.89 -15.08
CA LEU A 100 7.43 -7.19 -16.25
C LEU A 100 7.93 -8.15 -17.33
N GLU A 101 8.65 -9.22 -16.97
CA GLU A 101 9.15 -10.24 -17.89
C GLU A 101 8.02 -10.96 -18.63
N LYS A 102 6.90 -11.25 -17.95
CA LYS A 102 5.67 -11.79 -18.58
C LYS A 102 5.10 -10.90 -19.68
N LYS A 103 5.42 -9.60 -19.67
CA LYS A 103 5.00 -8.62 -20.68
C LYS A 103 5.99 -8.52 -21.85
N ASN A 104 7.00 -9.39 -21.93
CA ASN A 104 7.98 -9.45 -23.02
C ASN A 104 8.75 -8.13 -23.25
N ILE A 105 9.03 -7.40 -22.16
CA ILE A 105 9.84 -6.17 -22.20
C ILE A 105 11.19 -6.40 -22.90
N LYS A 106 11.66 -5.40 -23.64
CA LYS A 106 12.92 -5.44 -24.42
C LYS A 106 14.09 -4.77 -23.70
N GLY A 107 13.83 -4.16 -22.55
CA GLY A 107 14.83 -3.56 -21.69
C GLY A 107 14.22 -3.24 -20.33
N LEU A 108 15.07 -3.01 -19.34
CA LEU A 108 14.68 -2.65 -17.99
C LEU A 108 15.48 -1.43 -17.55
N VAL A 109 14.79 -0.42 -17.05
CA VAL A 109 15.37 0.73 -16.36
C VAL A 109 15.12 0.54 -14.87
N ILE A 110 16.20 0.54 -14.08
CA ILE A 110 16.13 0.54 -12.61
C ILE A 110 16.45 1.95 -12.13
N ASP A 111 15.50 2.57 -11.45
CA ASP A 111 15.60 3.93 -10.94
C ASP A 111 15.80 3.92 -9.43
N VAL A 112 17.01 4.26 -9.02
CA VAL A 112 17.42 4.43 -7.62
C VAL A 112 17.61 5.90 -7.24
N ARG A 113 17.13 6.85 -8.06
CA ARG A 113 17.26 8.28 -7.75
C ARG A 113 16.39 8.63 -6.55
N GLY A 114 16.94 9.45 -5.65
CA GLY A 114 16.29 9.81 -4.39
C GLY A 114 16.24 8.69 -3.36
N ASN A 115 16.88 7.54 -3.62
CA ASN A 115 16.99 6.44 -2.67
C ASN A 115 18.19 6.69 -1.72
N PRO A 116 17.98 6.88 -0.40
CA PRO A 116 19.05 7.17 0.55
C PRO A 116 19.86 5.92 0.96
N GLY A 117 19.55 4.74 0.43
CA GLY A 117 20.15 3.47 0.80
C GLY A 117 19.25 2.60 1.68
N GLY A 118 19.85 1.80 2.55
CA GLY A 118 19.16 0.89 3.46
C GLY A 118 19.96 -0.37 3.74
N TYR A 119 19.28 -1.51 3.89
CA TYR A 119 19.91 -2.78 4.25
C TYR A 119 20.78 -3.34 3.12
N LEU A 120 22.04 -3.65 3.45
CA LEU A 120 23.03 -4.18 2.50
C LEU A 120 22.60 -5.53 1.90
N ASN A 121 22.12 -6.45 2.74
CA ASN A 121 21.62 -7.74 2.26
C ASN A 121 20.47 -7.58 1.25
N SER A 122 19.63 -6.56 1.42
CA SER A 122 18.54 -6.34 0.47
C SER A 122 19.04 -5.92 -0.91
N VAL A 123 20.16 -5.21 -1.03
CA VAL A 123 20.73 -4.87 -2.34
C VAL A 123 21.55 -6.02 -2.92
N GLU A 124 22.22 -6.82 -2.09
CA GLU A 124 22.93 -8.03 -2.54
C GLU A 124 21.98 -9.12 -3.10
N GLU A 125 20.75 -9.18 -2.60
CA GLU A 125 19.75 -10.16 -3.02
C GLU A 125 18.96 -9.77 -4.29
N ILE A 126 19.06 -8.51 -4.75
CA ILE A 126 18.41 -7.96 -5.95
C ILE A 126 19.27 -8.29 -7.18
#